data_AF-A0A0F7VW91-F1
#
_entry.id   AF-A0A0F7VW91-F1
#
_cell.length_a   1.000
_cell.length_b   1.000
_cell.length_c   1.000
_cell.angle_alpha   90.00
_cell.angle_beta   90.00
_cell.angle_gamma   90.00
#
_symmetry.space_group_name_H-M   'P 1'
#
loop_
_entity.id
_entity.type
_entity.pdbx_description
1 polymer ?
#
loop_
_entity_poly.entity_id
_entity_poly.type
_entity_poly.pdbx_seq_one_letter_code
_entity_poly.pdbx_strand_id
1 'polypeptide(L)' 'MEGNTVTGTWTEQTAPDGYYRGARYFGALQMLVEPTGRRMAGKWVGFGKEFDVNTGPWELRLMDTSTSKATLEAYSRPPE' A
#
# COMPACT_ATOMS: atom_id res chain seq x y z
N MET A 1 -8.37 20.56 -10.35
CA MET A 1 -7.55 19.61 -9.56
C MET A 1 -8.41 18.67 -8.71
N GLU A 2 -9.75 18.84 -8.69
CA GLU A 2 -10.66 17.84 -8.15
C GLU A 2 -10.75 16.65 -9.12
N GLY A 3 -10.45 15.43 -8.66
CA GLY A 3 -10.63 14.20 -9.44
C GLY A 3 -9.47 13.21 -9.38
N ASN A 4 -8.25 13.67 -9.08
CA ASN A 4 -7.05 12.81 -9.07
C ASN A 4 -6.54 12.54 -7.65
N THR A 5 -7.42 12.57 -6.65
CA THR A 5 -7.06 12.29 -5.26
C THR A 5 -7.74 11.01 -4.81
N VAL A 6 -6.97 10.10 -4.21
CA VAL A 6 -7.48 8.89 -3.56
C VAL A 6 -7.19 8.98 -2.08
N THR A 7 -8.24 8.86 -1.27
CA THR A 7 -8.17 8.80 0.19
C THR A 7 -8.72 7.46 0.64
N GLY A 8 -8.07 6.83 1.61
CA GLY A 8 -8.53 5.54 2.12
C GLY A 8 -7.89 5.19 3.45
N THR A 9 -8.19 3.99 3.92
CA THR A 9 -7.56 3.39 5.09
C THR A 9 -6.78 2.16 4.70
N TRP A 10 -5.79 1.80 5.52
CA TRP A 10 -5.02 0.57 5.37
C TRP A 10 -5.09 -0.24 6.67
N THR A 11 -4.86 -1.54 6.56
CA THR A 11 -4.75 -2.44 7.70
C THR A 11 -3.69 -3.49 7.38
N GLU A 12 -2.82 -3.76 8.34
CA GLU A 12 -1.82 -4.81 8.27
C GLU A 12 -1.97 -5.73 9.48
N GLN A 13 -1.88 -7.03 9.24
CA GLN A 13 -1.72 -8.01 10.30
C GLN A 13 -0.32 -8.61 10.16
N THR A 14 0.52 -8.37 11.17
CA THR A 14 1.90 -8.87 11.18
C THR A 14 1.93 -10.39 11.35
N ALA A 15 3.05 -11.02 11.02
CA ALA A 15 3.20 -12.46 11.18
C ALA A 15 3.02 -12.90 12.65
N PRO A 16 2.26 -13.96 12.95
CA PRO A 16 2.04 -14.44 14.32
C PRO A 16 3.32 -14.87 15.04
N ASP A 17 4.28 -15.38 14.29
CA ASP A 17 5.60 -15.85 14.72
C ASP A 17 6.70 -14.77 14.61
N GLY A 18 6.37 -13.59 14.09
CA GLY A 18 7.29 -12.46 13.95
C GLY A 18 7.47 -11.62 15.21
N TYR A 19 8.36 -10.61 15.14
CA TYR A 19 8.63 -9.67 16.24
C TYR A 19 7.36 -8.97 16.77
N TYR A 20 6.39 -8.71 15.89
CA TYR A 20 5.13 -8.05 16.22
C TYR A 20 4.00 -9.02 16.60
N ARG A 21 4.24 -10.35 16.56
CA ARG A 21 3.37 -11.42 17.09
C ARG A 21 1.89 -11.31 16.71
N GLY A 22 1.57 -11.05 15.45
CA GLY A 22 0.18 -10.96 15.01
C GLY A 22 -0.53 -9.65 15.35
N ALA A 23 0.21 -8.62 15.79
CA ALA A 23 -0.36 -7.29 16.00
C ALA A 23 -1.01 -6.76 14.72
N ARG A 24 -2.14 -6.10 14.90
CA ARG A 24 -2.90 -5.45 13.83
C ARG A 24 -2.65 -3.95 13.86
N TYR A 25 -2.15 -3.42 12.76
CA TYR A 25 -1.93 -1.99 12.53
C TYR A 25 -2.96 -1.48 11.52
N PHE A 26 -3.30 -0.20 11.62
CA PHE A 26 -4.20 0.47 10.68
C PHE A 26 -3.88 1.95 10.63
N GLY A 27 -4.39 2.61 9.58
CA GLY A 27 -4.17 4.03 9.39
C GLY A 27 -4.86 4.56 8.14
N ALA A 28 -4.40 5.70 7.64
CA ALA A 28 -4.96 6.36 6.47
C ALA A 28 -3.92 6.52 5.35
N LEU A 29 -4.42 6.67 4.12
CA LEU A 29 -3.66 6.93 2.90
C LEU A 29 -4.23 8.17 2.22
N GLN A 30 -3.34 9.02 1.70
CA GLN A 30 -3.69 10.13 0.82
C GLN A 30 -2.76 10.09 -0.39
N MET A 31 -3.34 9.95 -1.58
CA MET A 31 -2.62 9.67 -2.81
C MET A 31 -3.07 10.60 -3.94
N LEU A 32 -2.17 10.91 -4.85
CA LEU A 32 -2.44 11.58 -6.12
C LEU A 32 -2.31 10.59 -7.28
N VAL A 33 -3.29 10.60 -8.18
CA VAL A 33 -3.33 9.77 -9.39
C VAL A 33 -2.71 10.55 -10.54
N GLU A 34 -1.71 9.96 -11.21
CA GLU A 34 -1.16 10.55 -12.43
C GLU A 34 -2.19 10.55 -13.56
N PRO A 35 -2.16 11.51 -14.50
CA PRO A 35 -3.18 11.63 -15.56
C PRO A 35 -3.39 10.38 -16.42
N THR A 36 -2.35 9.55 -16.57
CA THR A 36 -2.40 8.30 -17.35
C THR A 36 -3.05 7.14 -16.58
N GLY A 37 -3.33 7.31 -15.29
CA GLY A 37 -3.84 6.26 -14.40
C GLY A 37 -2.85 5.15 -14.10
N ARG A 38 -1.59 5.24 -14.56
CA ARG A 38 -0.59 4.16 -14.41
C ARG A 38 0.16 4.20 -13.08
N ARG A 39 0.00 5.27 -12.30
CA ARG A 39 0.68 5.46 -11.03
C ARG A 39 -0.13 6.32 -10.08
N MET A 40 -0.04 5.96 -8.79
CA MET A 40 -0.50 6.77 -7.68
C MET A 40 0.66 6.94 -6.70
N ALA A 41 0.91 8.17 -6.25
CA ALA A 41 1.95 8.47 -5.27
C ALA A 41 1.40 9.36 -4.15
N GLY A 42 1.88 9.17 -2.93
CA GLY A 42 1.39 9.92 -1.79
C GLY A 42 2.02 9.50 -0.48
N LYS A 43 1.22 9.56 0.59
CA LYS A 43 1.69 9.23 1.94
C LYS A 43 0.70 8.34 2.65
N TRP A 44 1.25 7.47 3.50
CA TRP A 44 0.49 6.79 4.55
C TRP A 44 0.70 7.51 5.88
N VAL A 45 -0.27 7.36 6.78
CA VAL A 45 -0.17 7.71 8.20
C VAL A 45 -0.68 6.54 9.03
N GLY A 46 -0.04 6.27 10.17
CA GLY A 46 -0.42 5.23 11.11
C GLY A 46 0.21 5.44 12.48
N PHE A 47 -0.01 4.49 13.39
CA PHE A 47 0.47 4.58 14.76
C PHE A 47 1.50 3.49 15.08
N GLY A 48 2.57 3.87 15.78
CA GLY A 48 3.55 2.92 16.31
C GLY A 48 3.14 2.33 17.66
N LYS A 49 4.02 1.52 18.24
CA LYS A 49 3.80 0.89 19.55
C LYS A 49 3.81 1.90 20.71
N GLU A 50 4.41 3.07 20.52
CA GLU A 50 4.63 4.08 21.56
C GLU A 50 3.64 5.24 21.45
N PHE A 51 2.46 4.99 20.85
CA PHE A 51 1.44 6.01 20.55
C PHE A 51 1.95 7.19 19.70
N ASP A 52 3.04 6.96 18.97
CA ASP A 52 3.64 7.86 18.00
C ASP A 52 2.92 7.79 16.66
N VAL A 53 2.77 8.94 15.99
CA VAL A 53 2.23 9.00 14.63
C VAL A 53 3.38 8.89 13.63
N ASN A 54 3.34 7.85 12.81
CA ASN A 54 4.29 7.63 11.75
C ASN A 54 3.68 7.96 10.39
N THR A 55 4.50 8.49 9.49
CA THR A 55 4.14 8.74 8.10
C THR A 55 5.31 8.41 7.18
N GLY A 56 5.00 7.93 5.99
CA GLY A 56 6.01 7.62 4.98
C GLY A 56 5.45 7.73 3.56
N PRO A 57 6.34 7.68 2.55
CA PRO A 57 5.91 7.64 1.17
C PRO A 57 5.15 6.35 0.90
N TRP A 58 4.16 6.43 0.04
CA TRP A 58 3.48 5.26 -0.53
C TRP A 58 3.33 5.43 -2.03
N GLU A 59 3.31 4.32 -2.74
CA GLU A 59 3.17 4.32 -4.18
C GLU A 59 2.47 3.04 -4.68
N LEU A 60 1.59 3.20 -5.67
CA LEU A 60 1.04 2.11 -6.45
C LEU A 60 1.37 2.33 -7.93
N ARG A 61 1.95 1.32 -8.58
CA ARG A 61 2.29 1.35 -10.01
C ARG A 61 1.56 0.23 -10.73
N LEU A 62 1.01 0.55 -11.90
CA LEU A 62 0.48 -0.44 -12.83
C LEU A 62 1.66 -1.11 -13.55
N MET A 63 1.98 -2.33 -13.11
CA MET A 63 3.11 -3.09 -13.64
C MET A 63 2.83 -3.71 -15.01
N ASP A 64 1.65 -4.32 -15.18
CA ASP A 64 1.19 -4.92 -16.44
C ASP A 64 -0.35 -4.79 -16.53
N THR A 65 -0.87 -4.60 -17.74
CA THR A 65 -2.32 -4.56 -18.02
C THR A 65 -2.90 -5.92 -18.38
N SER A 66 -2.04 -6.90 -18.69
CA SER A 66 -2.43 -8.25 -19.04
C SER A 66 -2.87 -9.03 -17.81
N THR A 67 -4.00 -9.72 -17.93
CA THR A 67 -4.50 -10.67 -16.92
C THR A 67 -4.23 -12.12 -17.32
N SER A 68 -3.28 -12.35 -18.25
CA SER A 68 -2.91 -13.69 -18.71
C SER A 68 -2.32 -14.52 -17.57
N LYS A 69 -2.45 -15.85 -17.66
CA LYS A 69 -1.86 -16.79 -16.68
C LYS A 69 -0.35 -16.55 -16.50
N ALA A 70 0.37 -16.37 -17.60
CA ALA A 70 1.81 -16.10 -17.57
C ALA A 70 2.15 -14.80 -16.81
N THR A 71 1.36 -13.74 -17.01
CA THR A 71 1.53 -12.48 -16.27
C THR A 71 1.25 -12.67 -14.79
N LEU A 72 0.15 -13.35 -14.42
CA LEU A 72 -0.19 -13.60 -13.03
C LEU A 72 0.88 -14.44 -12.31
N GLU A 73 1.44 -15.47 -12.96
CA GLU A 73 2.53 -16.30 -12.41
C GLU A 73 3.84 -15.52 -12.21
N ALA A 74 4.10 -14.50 -13.02
CA ALA A 74 5.26 -13.64 -12.85
C ALA A 74 5.15 -12.75 -11.59
N TYR A 75 3.95 -12.23 -11.28
CA TYR A 75 3.72 -11.32 -10.15
C TYR A 75 3.22 -11.99 -8.86
N SER A 76 2.71 -13.22 -8.91
CA SER A 76 2.22 -13.95 -7.71
C SER A 76 3.35 -14.65 -6.96
N ARG A 77 4.42 -13.92 -6.68
CA ARG A 77 5.59 -14.42 -5.96
C ARG A 77 5.76 -13.61 -4.67
N PRO A 78 6.17 -14.23 -3.55
CA PRO A 78 6.53 -13.49 -2.36
C PRO A 78 7.63 -12.46 -2.70
N PRO A 79 7.60 -11.26 -2.11
CA PRO A 79 8.73 -10.35 -2.17
C PRO A 79 9.96 -11.01 -1.52
N GLU A 80 11.14 -10.76 -2.10
CA GLU A 80 12.44 -11.15 -1.52
C GLU A 80 12.82 -10.25 -0.33
#